data_AF-A0A3A8NNN1-F1
#
_entry.id   AF-A0A3A8NNN1-F1
#
_cell.length_a   1.000
_cell.length_b   1.000
_cell.length_c   1.000
_cell.angle_alpha   90.00
_cell.angle_beta   90.00
_cell.angle_gamma   90.00
#
_symmetry.space_group_name_H-M   'P 1'
#
loop_
_entity.id
_entity.type
_entity.pdbx_description
1 polymer ?
#
loop_
_entity_poly.entity_id
_entity_poly.type
_entity_poly.pdbx_seq_one_letter_code
_entity_poly.pdbx_strand_id
1 'polypeptide(L)'
;MTVLPRLSLCVTAALLLADCAHRSTPPPEPSHALPAPDPGFKVKRYSSVVGWPEGKRPLAPEGFEVTRFASGLRNPVGMGWAPGTRVLWTVVNERDDLGEDLVPDYLTHVEDGGFYGWPFAYFGANEDPRLAGQRPDLVKQTLVPDVALGAHTASLGLAFYEAQAFPKRFQGGAFIGQHGSWNRSELSGYKVVFVPFANGRPSGPPEDFLTGFIADAAQAQVYGRPVGITLLPDGALLVADDASNTLWKVSAKP
;
A
#
# COMPACT_ATOMS: atom_id res chain seq x y z
N MET A 1 -89.51 35.43 4.89
CA MET A 1 -89.31 35.12 6.33
C MET A 1 -89.11 33.62 6.48
N THR A 2 -88.31 33.25 7.47
CA THR A 2 -87.98 31.90 7.96
C THR A 2 -86.76 31.22 7.32
N VAL A 3 -85.76 31.05 8.18
CA VAL A 3 -84.45 30.40 8.01
C VAL A 3 -84.61 28.89 8.21
N LEU A 4 -83.91 28.07 7.43
CA LEU A 4 -83.57 26.67 7.78
C LEU A 4 -82.13 26.36 7.33
N PRO A 5 -81.42 25.48 8.05
CA PRO A 5 -79.96 25.41 8.03
C PRO A 5 -79.45 24.50 6.90
N ARG A 6 -78.33 24.87 6.28
CA ARG A 6 -77.60 23.99 5.36
C ARG A 6 -76.62 23.13 6.17
N LEU A 7 -76.93 21.83 6.24
CA LEU A 7 -75.98 20.78 6.63
C LEU A 7 -74.79 20.79 5.65
N SER A 8 -73.58 20.84 6.19
CA SER A 8 -72.36 20.61 5.44
C SER A 8 -72.13 19.10 5.34
N LEU A 9 -72.23 18.55 4.12
CA LEU A 9 -71.93 17.16 3.80
C LEU A 9 -70.47 17.09 3.34
N CYS A 10 -69.57 16.64 4.21
CA CYS A 10 -68.21 16.26 3.82
C CYS A 10 -68.27 14.99 2.98
N VAL A 11 -68.00 15.10 1.67
CA VAL A 11 -67.77 13.95 0.80
C VAL A 11 -66.27 13.65 0.80
N THR A 12 -65.86 12.60 1.50
CA THR A 12 -64.51 12.03 1.40
C THR A 12 -64.45 11.12 0.18
N ALA A 13 -63.76 11.57 -0.87
CA ALA A 13 -63.42 10.72 -2.01
C ALA A 13 -62.26 9.80 -1.61
N ALA A 14 -62.54 8.50 -1.48
CA ALA A 14 -61.51 7.47 -1.37
C ALA A 14 -61.03 7.09 -2.77
N LEU A 15 -59.83 7.55 -3.16
CA LEU A 15 -59.12 7.02 -4.33
C LEU A 15 -58.49 5.68 -3.96
N LEU A 16 -59.01 4.59 -4.53
CA LEU A 16 -58.34 3.29 -4.56
C LEU A 16 -57.23 3.34 -5.63
N LEU A 17 -55.98 3.53 -5.21
CA LEU A 17 -54.82 3.23 -6.04
C LEU A 17 -54.55 1.73 -5.96
N ALA A 18 -54.86 1.01 -7.05
CA ALA A 18 -54.41 -0.36 -7.25
C ALA A 18 -52.91 -0.33 -7.56
N ASP A 19 -52.11 -0.70 -6.57
CA ASP A 19 -50.66 -0.80 -6.69
C ASP A 19 -50.31 -2.12 -7.39
N CYS A 20 -50.11 -2.08 -8.70
CA CYS A 20 -49.55 -3.21 -9.45
C CYS A 20 -48.05 -3.31 -9.15
N ALA A 21 -47.71 -3.78 -7.96
CA ALA A 21 -46.35 -4.13 -7.61
C ALA A 21 -45.92 -5.35 -8.42
N HIS A 22 -45.24 -5.10 -9.55
CA HIS A 22 -44.49 -6.12 -10.27
C HIS A 22 -43.34 -6.56 -9.34
N ARG A 23 -43.57 -7.60 -8.54
CA ARG A 23 -42.51 -8.25 -7.76
C ARG A 23 -41.55 -8.91 -8.74
N SER A 24 -40.54 -8.15 -9.18
CA SER A 24 -39.33 -8.73 -9.74
C SER A 24 -38.73 -9.62 -8.66
N THR A 25 -38.70 -10.93 -8.90
CA THR A 25 -37.97 -11.86 -8.03
C THR A 25 -36.52 -11.39 -7.96
N PRO A 26 -35.95 -11.21 -6.76
CA PRO A 26 -34.55 -10.87 -6.64
C PRO A 26 -33.71 -11.97 -7.32
N PRO A 27 -32.58 -11.62 -7.96
CA PRO A 27 -31.69 -12.60 -8.54
C PRO A 27 -31.29 -13.64 -7.47
N PRO A 28 -31.13 -14.93 -7.84
CA PRO A 28 -30.71 -15.95 -6.89
C PRO A 28 -29.37 -15.54 -6.27
N GLU A 29 -29.26 -15.64 -4.94
CA GLU A 29 -28.01 -15.36 -4.24
C GLU A 29 -26.89 -16.24 -4.81
N PRO A 30 -25.66 -15.71 -4.95
CA PRO A 30 -24.53 -16.51 -5.40
C PRO A 30 -24.37 -17.71 -4.47
N SER A 31 -24.43 -18.92 -5.03
CA SER A 31 -24.12 -20.12 -4.26
C SER A 31 -22.67 -20.04 -3.78
N HIS A 32 -22.48 -19.94 -2.47
CA HIS A 32 -21.17 -19.97 -1.84
C HIS A 32 -20.52 -21.37 -1.85
N ALA A 33 -21.18 -22.37 -2.46
CA ALA A 33 -20.65 -23.73 -2.54
C ALA A 33 -19.50 -23.82 -3.55
N LEU A 34 -18.30 -24.13 -3.07
CA LEU A 34 -17.13 -24.37 -3.89
C LEU A 34 -17.15 -25.79 -4.49
N PRO A 35 -16.55 -26.02 -5.68
CA PRO A 35 -16.36 -27.36 -6.22
C PRO A 35 -15.40 -28.19 -5.34
N ALA A 36 -15.54 -29.52 -5.40
CA ALA A 36 -14.61 -30.43 -4.72
C ALA A 36 -13.17 -30.26 -5.27
N PRO A 37 -12.13 -30.41 -4.44
CA PRO A 37 -10.74 -30.34 -4.89
C PRO A 37 -10.41 -31.40 -5.96
N ASP A 38 -9.60 -31.02 -6.95
CA ASP A 38 -9.02 -31.95 -7.93
C ASP A 38 -7.66 -32.47 -7.41
N PRO A 39 -7.55 -33.73 -6.96
CA PRO A 39 -6.29 -34.29 -6.46
C PRO A 39 -5.25 -34.49 -7.58
N GLY A 40 -5.65 -34.43 -8.85
CA GLY A 40 -4.77 -34.55 -10.01
C GLY A 40 -4.20 -33.23 -10.52
N PHE A 41 -4.56 -32.10 -9.92
CA PHE A 41 -4.22 -30.78 -10.45
C PHE A 41 -2.70 -30.52 -10.47
N LYS A 42 -2.13 -30.35 -11.68
CA LYS A 42 -0.70 -30.11 -11.91
C LYS A 42 -0.44 -29.16 -13.08
N VAL A 43 -1.00 -27.95 -13.04
CA VAL A 43 -0.71 -26.91 -14.04
C VAL A 43 0.16 -25.83 -13.41
N LYS A 44 1.26 -25.46 -14.10
CA LYS A 44 2.07 -24.28 -13.80
C LYS A 44 2.10 -23.39 -15.03
N ARG A 45 1.64 -22.15 -14.91
CA ARG A 45 1.66 -21.15 -15.99
C ARG A 45 2.15 -19.81 -15.43
N TYR A 46 3.45 -19.59 -15.50
CA TYR A 46 4.05 -18.32 -15.08
C TYR A 46 3.84 -17.25 -16.16
N SER A 47 3.57 -16.01 -15.73
CA SER A 47 3.46 -14.85 -16.62
C SER A 47 4.83 -14.22 -16.86
N SER A 48 5.00 -13.59 -18.03
CA SER A 48 6.14 -12.71 -18.32
C SER A 48 5.67 -11.26 -18.39
N VAL A 49 6.41 -10.35 -17.75
CA VAL A 49 6.12 -8.90 -17.80
C VAL A 49 6.83 -8.30 -19.01
N VAL A 50 6.06 -7.76 -19.96
CA VAL A 50 6.57 -7.22 -21.23
C VAL A 50 6.62 -5.69 -21.28
N GLY A 51 6.21 -5.03 -20.19
CA GLY A 51 6.09 -3.57 -20.11
C GLY A 51 4.86 -3.01 -20.85
N TRP A 52 4.56 -1.72 -20.61
CA TRP A 52 3.50 -1.01 -21.29
C TRP A 52 4.04 -0.34 -22.56
N PRO A 53 3.44 -0.60 -23.74
CA PRO A 53 3.74 0.17 -24.95
C PRO A 53 3.41 1.65 -24.77
N GLU A 54 4.05 2.52 -25.57
CA GLU A 54 3.75 3.95 -25.56
C GLU A 54 2.25 4.21 -25.79
N GLY A 55 1.68 5.11 -24.98
CA GLY A 55 0.26 5.45 -25.00
C GLY A 55 -0.69 4.40 -24.42
N LYS A 56 -0.24 3.16 -24.13
CA LYS A 56 -1.09 2.14 -23.50
C LYS A 56 -1.14 2.28 -21.98
N ARG A 57 -2.31 1.98 -21.42
CA ARG A 57 -2.65 2.05 -20.00
C ARG A 57 -3.60 0.91 -19.63
N PRO A 58 -3.73 0.56 -18.35
CA PRO A 58 -4.80 -0.35 -17.92
C PRO A 58 -6.18 0.28 -18.17
N LEU A 59 -7.20 -0.57 -18.27
CA LEU A 59 -8.58 -0.16 -18.50
C LEU A 59 -9.31 -0.10 -17.16
N ALA A 60 -10.10 0.95 -16.97
CA ALA A 60 -11.08 1.07 -15.89
C ALA A 60 -12.50 1.05 -16.48
N PRO A 61 -13.54 0.78 -15.68
CA PRO A 61 -14.93 0.89 -16.12
C PRO A 61 -15.24 2.28 -16.71
N GLU A 62 -16.36 2.36 -17.44
CA GLU A 62 -16.85 3.64 -17.96
C GLU A 62 -17.05 4.66 -16.82
N GLY A 63 -16.72 5.93 -17.09
CA GLY A 63 -16.73 7.01 -16.11
C GLY A 63 -15.39 7.23 -15.38
N PHE A 64 -14.38 6.38 -15.62
CA PHE A 64 -13.04 6.52 -15.05
C PHE A 64 -12.00 6.83 -16.14
N GLU A 65 -11.09 7.75 -15.85
CA GLU A 65 -9.90 8.00 -16.65
C GLU A 65 -8.66 7.39 -15.96
N VAL A 66 -7.79 6.75 -16.74
CA VAL A 66 -6.53 6.20 -16.25
C VAL A 66 -5.38 7.05 -16.79
N THR A 67 -4.63 7.66 -15.88
CA THR A 67 -3.37 8.36 -16.15
C THR A 67 -2.22 7.70 -15.40
N ARG A 68 -0.99 7.91 -15.89
CA ARG A 68 0.21 7.46 -15.19
C ARG A 68 0.66 8.57 -14.26
N PHE A 69 0.59 8.32 -12.96
CA PHE A 69 0.98 9.30 -11.94
C PHE A 69 2.50 9.45 -11.81
N ALA A 70 3.24 8.33 -11.71
CA ALA A 70 4.71 8.33 -11.68
C ALA A 70 5.25 7.06 -12.38
N SER A 71 6.55 7.02 -12.64
CA SER A 71 7.24 5.87 -13.23
C SER A 71 8.66 5.71 -12.69
N GLY A 72 9.35 4.64 -13.10
CA GLY A 72 10.72 4.40 -12.64
C GLY A 72 10.83 3.92 -11.18
N LEU A 73 9.74 3.49 -10.57
CA LEU A 73 9.73 2.82 -9.27
C LEU A 73 9.73 1.30 -9.54
N ARG A 74 10.72 0.54 -9.04
CA ARG A 74 10.83 -0.91 -9.33
C ARG A 74 9.63 -1.69 -8.78
N ASN A 75 9.35 -1.51 -7.50
CA ASN A 75 8.28 -2.19 -6.78
C ASN A 75 7.75 -1.29 -5.64
N PRO A 76 6.95 -0.25 -5.96
CA PRO A 76 6.33 0.62 -4.97
C PRO A 76 5.14 -0.08 -4.31
N VAL A 77 5.32 -0.57 -3.09
CA VAL A 77 4.32 -1.43 -2.42
C VAL A 77 3.46 -0.63 -1.44
N GLY A 78 4.07 -0.17 -0.34
CA GLY A 78 3.35 0.58 0.68
C GLY A 78 3.26 2.05 0.29
N MET A 79 2.05 2.62 0.35
CA MET A 79 1.79 4.02 0.04
C MET A 79 1.01 4.70 1.17
N GLY A 80 1.29 5.98 1.40
CA GLY A 80 0.60 6.78 2.41
C GLY A 80 0.72 8.27 2.13
N TRP A 81 -0.24 9.05 2.62
CA TRP A 81 -0.21 10.51 2.54
C TRP A 81 0.43 11.08 3.80
N ALA A 82 1.45 11.94 3.64
CA ALA A 82 2.08 12.54 4.81
C ALA A 82 1.07 13.46 5.55
N PRO A 83 0.91 13.31 6.89
CA PRO A 83 -0.11 14.03 7.66
C PRO A 83 -0.02 15.53 7.50
N GLY A 84 -1.18 16.19 7.37
CA GLY A 84 -1.25 17.64 7.20
C GLY A 84 -0.75 18.15 5.85
N THR A 85 -0.47 17.25 4.89
CA THR A 85 -0.02 17.60 3.54
C THR A 85 -0.90 16.92 2.47
N ARG A 86 -0.58 17.20 1.20
CA ARG A 86 -1.13 16.46 0.04
C ARG A 86 -0.02 15.73 -0.71
N VAL A 87 1.03 15.33 0.01
CA VAL A 87 2.20 14.65 -0.57
C VAL A 87 2.04 13.15 -0.37
N LEU A 88 2.01 12.42 -1.49
CA LEU A 88 2.04 10.96 -1.49
C LEU A 88 3.47 10.50 -1.20
N TRP A 89 3.59 9.45 -0.40
CA TRP A 89 4.84 8.77 -0.13
C TRP A 89 4.70 7.29 -0.45
N THR A 90 5.80 6.66 -0.87
CA THR A 90 5.85 5.22 -1.12
C THR A 90 7.15 4.62 -0.59
N VAL A 91 7.08 3.35 -0.17
CA VAL A 91 8.27 2.50 0.01
C VAL A 91 8.48 1.64 -1.22
N VAL A 92 9.74 1.47 -1.64
CA VAL A 92 10.11 0.75 -2.86
C VAL A 92 11.18 -0.30 -2.55
N ASN A 93 10.97 -1.49 -3.11
CA ASN A 93 11.97 -2.56 -3.08
C ASN A 93 12.85 -2.42 -4.31
N GLU A 94 14.17 -2.38 -4.14
CA GLU A 94 15.10 -1.97 -5.19
C GLU A 94 15.88 -3.15 -5.81
N ARG A 95 16.94 -2.88 -6.61
CA ARG A 95 17.63 -3.89 -7.43
C ARG A 95 18.14 -5.08 -6.61
N ASP A 96 17.92 -6.26 -7.17
CA ASP A 96 18.68 -7.46 -6.82
C ASP A 96 19.94 -7.57 -7.70
N ASP A 97 20.90 -8.38 -7.23
CA ASP A 97 22.11 -8.82 -7.96
C ASP A 97 23.09 -7.71 -8.36
N LEU A 98 23.18 -6.64 -7.56
CA LEU A 98 24.19 -5.58 -7.68
C LEU A 98 25.15 -5.49 -6.48
N GLY A 99 25.07 -6.45 -5.56
CA GLY A 99 25.89 -6.51 -4.35
C GLY A 99 25.05 -6.63 -3.09
N GLU A 100 25.69 -6.92 -1.96
CA GLU A 100 24.98 -7.10 -0.68
C GLU A 100 24.58 -5.77 -0.04
N ASP A 101 25.38 -4.72 -0.26
CA ASP A 101 25.19 -3.39 0.35
C ASP A 101 24.74 -2.34 -0.66
N LEU A 102 24.30 -2.79 -1.84
CA LEU A 102 23.78 -2.00 -2.95
C LEU A 102 22.60 -2.76 -3.57
N VAL A 103 21.45 -2.17 -3.89
CA VAL A 103 20.99 -0.77 -3.76
C VAL A 103 20.05 -0.67 -2.56
N PRO A 104 20.01 0.44 -1.81
CA PRO A 104 19.01 0.59 -0.77
C PRO A 104 17.58 0.56 -1.32
N ASP A 105 16.71 -0.19 -0.65
CA ASP A 105 15.28 0.12 -0.64
C ASP A 105 15.09 1.54 -0.09
N TYR A 106 13.98 2.18 -0.41
CA TYR A 106 13.78 3.58 -0.03
C TYR A 106 12.35 3.96 0.28
N LEU A 107 12.21 5.00 1.10
CA LEU A 107 11.00 5.79 1.28
C LEU A 107 11.19 7.09 0.49
N THR A 108 10.22 7.47 -0.34
CA THR A 108 10.28 8.73 -1.09
C THR A 108 8.92 9.35 -1.30
N HIS A 109 8.89 10.68 -1.42
CA HIS A 109 7.72 11.39 -1.90
C HIS A 109 7.52 11.13 -3.40
N VAL A 110 6.27 11.06 -3.83
CA VAL A 110 5.91 10.78 -5.22
C VAL A 110 5.44 12.07 -5.90
N GLU A 111 6.18 12.49 -6.92
CA GLU A 111 5.83 13.63 -7.78
C GLU A 111 4.95 13.19 -8.95
N ASP A 112 3.97 14.02 -9.32
CA ASP A 112 3.21 13.84 -10.55
C ASP A 112 4.14 13.98 -11.76
N GLY A 113 4.19 12.95 -12.60
CA GLY A 113 5.11 12.82 -13.72
C GLY A 113 6.54 12.42 -13.33
N GLY A 114 6.82 12.17 -12.05
CA GLY A 114 8.16 11.83 -11.56
C GLY A 114 8.71 10.52 -12.13
N PHE A 115 10.03 10.48 -12.38
CA PHE A 115 10.76 9.28 -12.82
C PHE A 115 11.87 8.92 -11.84
N TYR A 116 11.77 7.74 -11.23
CA TYR A 116 12.66 7.30 -10.14
C TYR A 116 13.74 6.29 -10.58
N GLY A 117 13.98 6.21 -11.90
CA GLY A 117 15.16 5.57 -12.47
C GLY A 117 14.97 4.15 -12.98
N TRP A 118 14.07 3.33 -12.43
CA TRP A 118 13.88 1.97 -12.91
C TRP A 118 13.48 1.92 -14.41
N PRO A 119 14.09 1.05 -15.24
CA PRO A 119 15.16 0.10 -14.90
C PRO A 119 16.58 0.66 -15.09
N PHE A 120 16.75 1.83 -15.68
CA PHE A 120 18.04 2.34 -16.18
C PHE A 120 18.98 2.91 -15.12
N ALA A 121 18.44 3.45 -14.02
CA ALA A 121 19.23 4.10 -12.98
C ALA A 121 18.69 3.83 -11.58
N TYR A 122 19.55 3.81 -10.58
CA TYR A 122 19.18 3.52 -9.20
C TYR A 122 19.58 4.64 -8.24
N PHE A 123 18.70 4.95 -7.29
CA PHE A 123 18.94 5.92 -6.22
C PHE A 123 19.54 7.25 -6.72
N GLY A 124 18.90 7.86 -7.73
CA GLY A 124 19.44 8.99 -8.49
C GLY A 124 20.04 8.56 -9.84
N ALA A 125 20.87 9.42 -10.42
CA ALA A 125 21.46 9.22 -11.75
C ALA A 125 22.61 8.18 -11.78
N ASN A 126 22.61 7.18 -10.90
CA ASN A 126 23.56 6.08 -10.97
C ASN A 126 23.07 5.07 -11.99
N GLU A 127 23.76 4.98 -13.13
CA GLU A 127 23.39 4.06 -14.20
C GLU A 127 23.50 2.60 -13.76
N ASP A 128 22.49 1.79 -14.06
CA ASP A 128 22.55 0.35 -13.87
C ASP A 128 23.54 -0.23 -14.88
N PRO A 129 24.65 -0.86 -14.44
CA PRO A 129 25.71 -1.32 -15.34
C PRO A 129 25.24 -2.39 -16.33
N ARG A 130 24.13 -3.09 -16.03
CA ARG A 130 23.54 -4.10 -16.92
C ARG A 130 22.83 -3.46 -18.13
N LEU A 131 22.54 -2.16 -18.07
CA LEU A 131 21.83 -1.38 -19.10
C LEU A 131 22.64 -0.17 -19.56
N ALA A 132 23.95 -0.18 -19.33
CA ALA A 132 24.83 0.96 -19.60
C ALA A 132 24.69 1.48 -21.04
N GLY A 133 24.55 2.79 -21.18
CA GLY A 133 24.44 3.51 -22.44
C GLY A 133 23.09 3.40 -23.15
N GLN A 134 22.12 2.62 -22.65
CA GLN A 134 20.86 2.42 -23.37
C GLN A 134 19.94 3.65 -23.33
N ARG A 135 19.84 4.33 -22.18
CA ARG A 135 18.96 5.51 -21.96
C ARG A 135 19.62 6.57 -21.09
N PRO A 136 20.72 7.19 -21.54
CA PRO A 136 21.42 8.22 -20.77
C PRO A 136 20.52 9.43 -20.46
N ASP A 137 19.50 9.70 -21.28
CA ASP A 137 18.49 10.72 -21.05
C ASP A 137 17.63 10.43 -19.80
N LEU A 138 17.18 9.18 -19.62
CA LEU A 138 16.39 8.78 -18.45
C LEU A 138 17.26 8.64 -17.19
N VAL A 139 18.50 8.19 -17.33
CA VAL A 139 19.46 8.19 -16.22
C VAL A 139 19.62 9.61 -15.68
N LYS A 140 19.82 10.60 -16.55
CA LYS A 140 19.95 12.01 -16.16
C LYS A 140 18.66 12.59 -15.55
N GLN A 141 17.49 12.15 -15.99
CA GLN A 141 16.19 12.60 -15.44
C GLN A 141 15.86 12.01 -14.06
N THR A 142 16.56 10.97 -13.64
CA THR A 142 16.20 10.19 -12.45
C THR A 142 16.19 11.04 -11.18
N LEU A 143 15.04 11.08 -10.51
CA LEU A 143 14.88 11.69 -9.20
C LEU A 143 15.61 10.86 -8.13
N VAL A 144 16.21 11.55 -7.16
CA VAL A 144 16.88 10.92 -6.02
C VAL A 144 15.84 10.65 -4.93
N PRO A 145 15.67 9.39 -4.47
CA PRO A 145 14.80 9.09 -3.34
C PRO A 145 15.21 9.78 -2.04
N ASP A 146 14.26 10.07 -1.16
CA ASP A 146 14.48 10.88 0.04
C ASP A 146 15.21 10.15 1.18
N VAL A 147 14.86 8.89 1.43
CA VAL A 147 15.36 8.13 2.59
C VAL A 147 15.79 6.74 2.16
N ALA A 148 17.06 6.42 2.34
CA ALA A 148 17.58 5.07 2.22
C ALA A 148 17.14 4.23 3.43
N LEU A 149 16.52 3.07 3.16
CA LEU A 149 16.03 2.14 4.19
C LEU A 149 16.94 0.92 4.39
N GLY A 150 18.02 0.83 3.60
CA GLY A 150 18.97 -0.27 3.59
C GLY A 150 18.80 -1.20 2.40
N ALA A 151 19.86 -1.90 2.01
CA ALA A 151 19.81 -2.84 0.89
C ALA A 151 19.04 -4.12 1.29
N HIS A 152 18.19 -4.59 0.37
CA HIS A 152 17.44 -5.84 0.47
C HIS A 152 16.54 -5.95 1.71
N THR A 153 16.09 -4.84 2.30
CA THR A 153 15.21 -4.88 3.50
C THR A 153 13.83 -5.45 3.21
N ALA A 154 13.43 -5.43 1.94
CA ALA A 154 12.11 -5.72 1.46
C ALA A 154 11.03 -4.88 2.16
N SER A 155 11.08 -3.55 1.96
CA SER A 155 10.13 -2.61 2.58
C SER A 155 8.75 -2.70 1.89
N LEU A 156 7.73 -3.17 2.61
CA LEU A 156 6.40 -3.48 2.05
C LEU A 156 5.26 -2.62 2.63
N GLY A 157 5.25 -2.39 3.94
CA GLY A 157 4.21 -1.60 4.60
C GLY A 157 4.63 -0.17 4.85
N LEU A 158 3.67 0.76 4.80
CA LEU A 158 3.85 2.16 5.16
C LEU A 158 2.59 2.69 5.86
N ALA A 159 2.75 3.25 7.06
CA ALA A 159 1.69 3.97 7.75
C ALA A 159 2.27 5.21 8.45
N PHE A 160 1.62 6.36 8.27
CA PHE A 160 1.93 7.54 9.07
C PHE A 160 1.18 7.49 10.41
N TYR A 161 1.83 7.91 11.48
CA TYR A 161 1.24 7.87 12.81
C TYR A 161 0.49 9.17 13.13
N GLU A 162 -0.82 9.13 12.90
CA GLU A 162 -1.72 10.28 13.09
C GLU A 162 -2.42 10.28 14.47
N ALA A 163 -2.22 9.23 15.26
CA ALA A 163 -2.73 9.14 16.62
C ALA A 163 -1.80 9.79 17.66
N GLN A 164 -2.27 9.89 18.90
CA GLN A 164 -1.53 10.51 20.01
C GLN A 164 -1.17 9.52 21.13
N ALA A 165 -1.50 8.23 20.97
CA ALA A 165 -1.31 7.23 22.01
C ALA A 165 0.18 6.88 22.24
N PHE A 166 1.01 6.91 21.19
CA PHE A 166 2.45 6.70 21.33
C PHE A 166 3.16 7.97 21.83
N PRO A 167 4.35 7.82 22.46
CA PRO A 167 5.19 8.94 22.87
C PRO A 167 5.37 9.97 21.74
N LYS A 168 5.45 11.25 22.12
CA LYS A 168 5.50 12.39 21.19
C LYS A 168 6.50 12.25 20.06
N ARG A 169 7.65 11.59 20.30
CA ARG A 169 8.68 11.36 19.26
C ARG A 169 8.20 10.55 18.05
N PHE A 170 7.14 9.75 18.21
CA PHE A 170 6.56 8.93 17.14
C PHE A 170 5.43 9.65 16.38
N GLN A 171 4.91 10.76 16.93
CA GLN A 171 3.75 11.45 16.37
C GLN A 171 4.09 12.16 15.06
N GLY A 172 3.31 11.88 14.02
CA GLY A 172 3.48 12.42 12.67
C GLY A 172 4.53 11.71 11.81
N GLY A 173 5.33 10.80 12.36
CA GLY A 173 6.33 10.04 11.60
C GLY A 173 5.75 8.83 10.87
N ALA A 174 6.61 8.14 10.12
CA ALA A 174 6.24 6.99 9.30
C ALA A 174 6.75 5.68 9.90
N PHE A 175 5.89 4.67 10.00
CA PHE A 175 6.24 3.29 10.31
C PHE A 175 6.30 2.46 9.04
N ILE A 176 7.36 1.68 8.88
CA ILE A 176 7.63 0.89 7.68
C ILE A 176 7.90 -0.56 8.04
N GLY A 177 7.14 -1.48 7.44
CA GLY A 177 7.34 -2.92 7.60
C GLY A 177 8.40 -3.42 6.65
N GLN A 178 9.48 -3.99 7.19
CA GLN A 178 10.59 -4.58 6.43
C GLN A 178 10.53 -6.11 6.52
N HIS A 179 10.16 -6.74 5.42
CA HIS A 179 9.90 -8.18 5.30
C HIS A 179 11.16 -9.03 5.42
N GLY A 180 12.29 -8.43 5.05
CA GLY A 180 13.62 -8.99 5.23
C GLY A 180 14.21 -9.65 3.99
N SER A 181 15.54 -9.63 3.92
CA SER A 181 16.34 -10.05 2.77
C SER A 181 16.30 -11.56 2.52
N TRP A 182 16.35 -11.95 1.25
CA TRP A 182 16.66 -13.32 0.83
C TRP A 182 18.01 -13.43 0.09
N ASN A 183 18.57 -12.32 -0.40
CA ASN A 183 19.75 -12.27 -1.28
C ASN A 183 20.95 -11.55 -0.62
N ARG A 184 21.29 -11.90 0.63
CA ARG A 184 22.45 -11.38 1.38
C ARG A 184 23.05 -12.46 2.28
N SER A 185 24.35 -12.36 2.56
CA SER A 185 25.03 -13.17 3.58
C SER A 185 24.55 -12.86 4.99
N GLU A 186 24.37 -11.59 5.33
CA GLU A 186 23.80 -11.13 6.60
C GLU A 186 22.33 -10.71 6.42
N LEU A 187 21.45 -11.14 7.33
CA LEU A 187 20.04 -10.76 7.28
C LEU A 187 19.86 -9.25 7.43
N SER A 188 19.07 -8.65 6.53
CA SER A 188 18.67 -7.25 6.53
C SER A 188 17.15 -7.15 6.64
N GLY A 189 16.61 -6.11 7.28
CA GLY A 189 15.17 -5.96 7.52
C GLY A 189 14.68 -6.78 8.73
N TYR A 190 13.60 -7.56 8.55
CA TYR A 190 12.94 -8.35 9.60
C TYR A 190 12.54 -7.51 10.82
N LYS A 191 11.92 -6.36 10.56
CA LYS A 191 11.58 -5.37 11.59
C LYS A 191 10.53 -4.37 11.10
N VAL A 192 10.03 -3.57 12.01
CA VAL A 192 9.42 -2.28 11.68
C VAL A 192 10.41 -1.18 12.02
N VAL A 193 10.66 -0.27 11.07
CA VAL A 193 11.42 0.96 11.31
C VAL A 193 10.48 2.15 11.41
N PHE A 194 10.93 3.18 12.12
CA PHE A 194 10.28 4.48 12.25
C PHE A 194 11.15 5.55 11.59
N VAL A 195 10.56 6.37 10.72
CA VAL A 195 11.21 7.57 10.17
C VAL A 195 10.55 8.80 10.81
N PRO A 196 11.29 9.63 11.55
CA PRO A 196 10.73 10.85 12.13
C PRO A 196 10.41 11.86 11.03
N PHE A 197 9.28 12.55 11.18
CA PHE A 197 8.87 13.62 10.28
C PHE A 197 8.67 14.92 11.03
N ALA A 198 9.02 16.03 10.39
CA ALA A 198 8.67 17.37 10.81
C ALA A 198 8.27 18.19 9.58
N ASN A 199 7.16 18.94 9.70
CA ASN A 199 6.65 19.79 8.61
C ASN A 199 6.45 19.04 7.28
N GLY A 200 5.95 17.80 7.34
CA GLY A 200 5.66 16.99 6.16
C GLY A 200 6.88 16.38 5.46
N ARG A 201 8.07 16.44 6.07
CA ARG A 201 9.31 15.88 5.52
C ARG A 201 10.06 15.03 6.56
N PRO A 202 10.87 14.05 6.14
CA PRO A 202 11.77 13.34 7.02
C PRO A 202 12.67 14.31 7.79
N SER A 203 12.81 14.11 9.09
CA SER A 203 13.58 14.98 9.99
C SER A 203 14.77 14.27 10.63
N GLY A 204 15.05 13.03 10.23
CA GLY A 204 16.12 12.21 10.78
C GLY A 204 16.23 10.86 10.09
N PRO A 205 17.25 10.06 10.44
CA PRO A 205 17.44 8.72 9.88
C PRO A 205 16.35 7.75 10.35
N PRO A 206 16.13 6.63 9.65
CA PRO A 206 15.30 5.54 10.14
C PRO A 206 15.82 4.98 11.47
N GLU A 207 14.90 4.67 12.38
CA GLU A 207 15.16 4.07 13.69
C GLU A 207 14.44 2.71 13.80
N ASP A 208 15.07 1.74 14.44
CA ASP A 208 14.40 0.47 14.76
C ASP A 208 13.24 0.70 15.76
N PHE A 209 12.05 0.19 15.43
CA PHE A 209 10.85 0.33 16.28
C PHE A 209 10.34 -1.01 16.81
N LEU A 210 10.13 -2.00 15.94
CA LEU A 210 9.69 -3.35 16.33
C LEU A 210 10.69 -4.36 15.78
N THR A 211 11.47 -4.97 16.66
CA THR A 211 12.52 -5.94 16.33
C THR A 211 12.26 -7.26 17.07
N GLY A 212 13.16 -8.24 16.91
CA GLY A 212 13.05 -9.56 17.54
C GLY A 212 12.42 -10.63 16.63
N PHE A 213 12.29 -10.36 15.33
CA PHE A 213 11.82 -11.35 14.35
C PHE A 213 12.91 -12.34 13.91
N ILE A 214 14.18 -12.06 14.18
CA ILE A 214 15.28 -12.99 13.86
C ILE A 214 15.51 -13.89 15.08
N ALA A 215 15.42 -15.21 14.87
CA ALA A 215 15.62 -16.21 15.91
C ALA A 215 17.10 -16.60 16.03
N ASP A 216 17.74 -16.84 14.88
CA ASP A 216 19.18 -17.13 14.78
C ASP A 216 19.69 -16.57 13.45
N ALA A 217 20.47 -15.50 13.53
CA ALA A 217 21.03 -14.84 12.35
C ALA A 217 22.06 -15.73 11.63
N ALA A 218 22.85 -16.52 12.36
CA ALA A 218 23.89 -17.36 11.79
C ALA A 218 23.30 -18.55 11.02
N GLN A 219 22.12 -19.03 11.43
CA GLN A 219 21.38 -20.10 10.73
C GLN A 219 20.30 -19.58 9.77
N ALA A 220 20.19 -18.25 9.59
CA ALA A 220 19.13 -17.60 8.82
C ALA A 220 17.71 -18.01 9.25
N GLN A 221 17.48 -18.20 10.56
CA GLN A 221 16.19 -18.56 11.13
C GLN A 221 15.47 -17.33 11.65
N VAL A 222 14.18 -17.22 11.30
CA VAL A 222 13.32 -16.09 11.66
C VAL A 222 11.98 -16.58 12.21
N TYR A 223 11.43 -15.83 13.16
CA TYR A 223 10.10 -16.04 13.72
C TYR A 223 9.00 -15.48 12.80
N GLY A 224 9.28 -14.39 12.08
CA GLY A 224 8.27 -13.68 11.31
C GLY A 224 8.85 -12.64 10.35
N ARG A 225 7.98 -12.07 9.52
CA ARG A 225 8.34 -11.13 8.45
C ARG A 225 7.29 -10.02 8.34
N PRO A 226 7.57 -8.82 8.86
CA PRO A 226 6.64 -7.69 8.81
C PRO A 226 6.27 -7.27 7.38
N VAL A 227 4.98 -7.08 7.11
CA VAL A 227 4.43 -6.64 5.82
C VAL A 227 3.64 -5.34 6.00
N GLY A 228 2.31 -5.41 6.05
CA GLY A 228 1.42 -4.26 6.11
C GLY A 228 1.33 -3.69 7.52
N ILE A 229 1.16 -2.37 7.61
CA ILE A 229 0.98 -1.66 8.87
C ILE A 229 -0.27 -0.79 8.77
N THR A 230 -1.06 -0.77 9.83
CA THR A 230 -2.19 0.17 9.96
C THR A 230 -2.41 0.55 11.42
N LEU A 231 -3.27 1.53 11.67
CA LEU A 231 -3.62 1.99 13.01
C LEU A 231 -4.99 1.43 13.42
N LEU A 232 -5.09 1.04 14.68
CA LEU A 232 -6.38 0.84 15.35
C LEU A 232 -6.96 2.19 15.80
N PRO A 233 -8.29 2.29 16.01
CA PRO A 233 -8.93 3.52 16.50
C PRO A 233 -8.40 4.01 17.86
N ASP A 234 -7.83 3.12 18.68
CA ASP A 234 -7.21 3.45 19.98
C ASP A 234 -5.77 3.99 19.84
N GLY A 235 -5.25 4.10 18.61
CA GLY A 235 -3.90 4.57 18.32
C GLY A 235 -2.81 3.50 18.45
N ALA A 236 -3.16 2.23 18.66
CA ALA A 236 -2.21 1.13 18.54
C ALA A 236 -1.87 0.87 17.06
N LEU A 237 -0.68 0.31 16.81
CA LEU A 237 -0.32 -0.20 15.49
C LEU A 237 -0.74 -1.68 15.36
N LEU A 238 -1.24 -2.05 14.19
CA LEU A 238 -1.30 -3.43 13.73
C LEU A 238 -0.21 -3.65 12.68
N VAL A 239 0.54 -4.73 12.84
CA VAL A 239 1.59 -5.16 11.93
C VAL A 239 1.26 -6.57 11.45
N ALA A 240 1.10 -6.74 10.14
CA ALA A 240 0.93 -8.04 9.54
C ALA A 240 2.27 -8.78 9.46
N ASP A 241 2.27 -10.04 9.83
CA ASP A 241 3.39 -10.96 9.73
C ASP A 241 2.91 -12.20 8.99
N ASP A 242 3.23 -12.24 7.69
CA ASP A 242 2.72 -13.27 6.78
C ASP A 242 3.43 -14.61 6.97
N ALA A 243 4.69 -14.61 7.39
CA ALA A 243 5.46 -15.82 7.65
C ALA A 243 4.98 -16.55 8.90
N SER A 244 4.57 -15.83 9.95
CA SER A 244 4.03 -16.43 11.16
C SER A 244 2.50 -16.56 11.18
N ASN A 245 1.80 -16.03 10.15
CA ASN A 245 0.34 -15.94 10.08
C ASN A 245 -0.28 -15.14 11.24
N THR A 246 0.37 -14.05 11.64
CA THR A 246 0.00 -13.28 12.84
C THR A 246 -0.26 -11.81 12.52
N LEU A 247 -1.23 -11.22 13.23
CA LEU A 247 -1.35 -9.76 13.36
C LEU A 247 -0.82 -9.35 14.73
N TRP A 248 0.28 -8.60 14.76
CA TRP A 248 0.85 -8.06 15.99
C TRP A 248 0.21 -6.73 16.33
N LYS A 249 -0.30 -6.58 17.54
CA LYS A 249 -0.74 -5.28 18.08
C LYS A 249 0.37 -4.66 18.92
N VAL A 250 0.79 -3.45 18.57
CA VAL A 250 1.76 -2.66 19.34
C VAL A 250 1.03 -1.48 19.99
N SER A 251 0.97 -1.47 21.32
CA SER A 251 0.35 -0.41 22.11
C SER A 251 1.40 0.26 23.00
N ALA A 252 1.24 1.56 23.25
CA ALA A 252 2.03 2.23 24.28
C ALA A 252 1.69 1.63 25.66
N LYS A 253 2.71 1.47 26.51
CA LYS A 253 2.46 1.14 27.92
C LYS A 253 1.83 2.34 28.63
N PRO A 254 0.97 2.11 29.63
CA PRO A 254 0.43 3.16 30.48
C PRO A 254 1.52 3.99 31.17
#